data_AF-A0A523HBF4-F1
#
_entry.id   AF-A0A523HBF4-F1
#
_cell.length_a   1.000
_cell.length_b   1.000
_cell.length_c   1.000
_cell.angle_alpha   90.00
_cell.angle_beta   90.00
_cell.angle_gamma   90.00
#
_symmetry.space_group_name_H-M   'P 1'
#
loop_
_entity.id
_entity.type
_entity.pdbx_description
1 polymer ?
#
loop_
_entity_poly.entity_id
_entity_poly.type
_entity_poly.pdbx_seq_one_letter_code
_entity_poly.pdbx_strand_id
1 'polypeptide(L)' 'PIFIYVSIKSAERPAVKEFVDFYMKKGPALVKEVKYFPLPAKVYTLNLEHLKKKKIGTVYGGESKMGLKIEDLMKQERI' A
#
# COMPACT_ATOMS: atom_id res chain seq x y z
N PRO A 1 4.06 -6.41 8.45
CA PRO A 1 3.65 -5.47 7.38
C PRO A 1 2.85 -4.31 7.97
N ILE A 2 3.11 -3.07 7.51
CA ILE A 2 2.36 -1.88 7.94
C ILE A 2 1.30 -1.59 6.88
N PHE A 3 0.05 -1.44 7.32
CA PHE A 3 -1.07 -1.08 6.46
C PHE A 3 -1.56 0.33 6.80
N ILE A 4 -1.83 1.13 5.78
CA ILE A 4 -2.51 2.42 5.92
C ILE A 4 -3.90 2.31 5.27
N TYR A 5 -4.94 2.65 6.03
CA TYR A 5 -6.31 2.64 5.53
C TYR A 5 -6.71 4.07 5.17
N VAL A 6 -7.00 4.31 3.90
CA VAL A 6 -7.34 5.64 3.38
C VAL A 6 -8.80 5.63 2.95
N SER A 7 -9.61 6.49 3.56
CA SER A 7 -10.98 6.72 3.11
C SER A 7 -10.98 7.40 1.73
N ILE A 8 -11.75 6.90 0.78
CA ILE A 8 -11.84 7.50 -0.57
C ILE A 8 -12.36 8.94 -0.52
N LYS A 9 -13.31 9.23 0.37
CA LYS A 9 -13.79 10.60 0.59
C LYS A 9 -12.65 11.52 1.06
N SER A 10 -11.76 10.98 1.89
CA SER A 10 -10.58 11.74 2.36
C SER A 10 -9.50 11.87 1.29
N ALA A 11 -9.37 10.89 0.40
CA ALA A 11 -8.41 10.93 -0.71
C ALA A 11 -8.68 12.04 -1.74
N GLU A 12 -9.86 12.66 -1.70
CA GLU A 12 -10.20 13.84 -2.50
C GLU A 12 -9.53 15.12 -1.95
N ARG A 13 -9.13 15.12 -0.67
CA ARG A 13 -8.38 16.23 -0.08
C ARG A 13 -6.94 16.20 -0.60
N PRO A 14 -6.41 17.31 -1.16
CA PRO A 14 -5.05 17.36 -1.69
C PRO A 14 -3.99 16.88 -0.68
N ALA A 15 -4.08 17.31 0.57
CA ALA A 15 -3.14 16.92 1.63
C ALA A 15 -3.08 15.39 1.87
N VAL A 16 -4.22 14.70 1.78
CA VAL A 16 -4.27 13.23 1.96
C VAL A 16 -3.64 12.54 0.76
N LYS A 17 -3.94 13.03 -0.45
CA LYS A 17 -3.35 12.49 -1.68
C LYS A 17 -1.83 12.66 -1.68
N GLU A 18 -1.34 13.84 -1.31
CA GLU A 18 0.09 14.14 -1.19
C GLU A 18 0.77 13.26 -0.13
N PHE A 19 0.13 13.05 1.02
CA PHE A 19 0.64 12.16 2.06
C PHE A 19 0.82 10.73 1.55
N VAL A 20 -0.18 10.17 0.86
CA VAL A 20 -0.10 8.81 0.32
C VAL A 20 0.96 8.74 -0.78
N ASP A 21 1.02 9.74 -1.65
CA ASP A 21 2.06 9.85 -2.69
C ASP A 21 3.47 9.89 -2.08
N PHE A 22 3.68 10.69 -1.05
CA PHE A 22 4.93 10.76 -0.30
C PHE A 22 5.27 9.41 0.32
N TYR A 23 4.30 8.80 1.02
CA TYR A 23 4.50 7.51 1.70
C TYR A 23 4.91 6.42 0.72
N MET A 24 4.30 6.37 -0.47
CA MET A 24 4.62 5.36 -1.47
C MET A 24 5.93 5.65 -2.23
N LYS A 25 6.24 6.93 -2.51
CA LYS A 25 7.45 7.31 -3.28
C LYS A 25 8.72 7.39 -2.43
N LYS A 26 8.62 7.85 -1.18
CA LYS A 26 9.76 8.04 -0.26
C LYS A 26 9.90 6.91 0.75
N GLY A 27 8.82 6.19 1.04
CA GLY A 27 8.79 5.06 1.97
C GLY A 27 9.91 4.03 1.77
N PRO A 28 10.21 3.54 0.55
CA PRO A 28 11.23 2.52 0.35
C PRO A 28 12.63 2.91 0.86
N ALA A 29 12.99 4.19 0.81
CA ALA A 29 14.28 4.68 1.31
C ALA A 29 14.26 4.82 2.83
N LEU A 30 13.20 5.45 3.37
CA LEU A 30 13.05 5.69 4.81
C LEU A 30 12.95 4.38 5.61
N VAL A 31 12.23 3.39 5.09
CA VAL A 31 12.04 2.07 5.73
C VAL A 31 13.37 1.33 5.87
N LYS A 32 14.30 1.47 4.91
CA LYS A 32 15.64 0.88 5.00
C LYS A 32 16.47 1.54 6.10
N GLU A 33 16.37 2.85 6.26
CA GLU A 33 17.11 3.63 7.26
C GLU A 33 16.72 3.20 8.69
N VAL A 34 15.44 2.94 8.92
CA VAL A 34 14.92 2.45 10.21
C VAL A 34 14.98 0.93 10.38
N LYS A 35 15.80 0.23 9.58
CA LYS A 35 16.06 -1.23 9.64
C LYS A 35 14.84 -2.13 9.41
N TYR A 36 13.84 -1.65 8.67
CA TYR A 36 12.73 -2.48 8.21
C TYR A 36 12.97 -2.96 6.77
N PHE A 37 12.30 -4.06 6.40
CA PHE A 37 12.33 -4.56 5.02
C PHE A 37 11.33 -3.79 4.15
N PRO A 38 11.79 -3.11 3.08
CA PRO A 38 10.89 -2.47 2.14
C PRO A 38 10.15 -3.53 1.32
N LEU A 39 8.97 -3.17 0.84
CA LEU A 39 8.25 -4.02 -0.10
C LEU A 39 8.93 -3.99 -1.49
N PRO A 40 8.64 -4.95 -2.38
CA PRO A 40 9.02 -4.87 -3.78
C PRO A 40 8.49 -3.59 -4.44
N ALA A 41 9.29 -2.98 -5.33
CA ALA A 41 8.95 -1.72 -6.00
C ALA A 41 7.57 -1.74 -6.70
N LYS A 42 7.19 -2.89 -7.28
CA LYS A 42 5.92 -3.10 -7.97
C LYS A 42 4.70 -2.77 -7.10
N VAL A 43 4.80 -3.02 -5.79
CA VAL A 43 3.70 -2.81 -4.83
C VAL A 43 3.40 -1.34 -4.63
N TYR A 44 4.45 -0.53 -4.51
CA TYR A 44 4.30 0.92 -4.35
C TYR A 44 3.63 1.51 -5.58
N THR A 45 4.04 1.09 -6.78
CA THR A 45 3.40 1.50 -8.03
C THR A 45 1.93 1.07 -8.10
N LEU A 46 1.65 -0.19 -7.77
CA LEU A 46 0.31 -0.76 -7.81
C LEU A 46 -0.63 -0.08 -6.80
N ASN A 47 -0.17 0.21 -5.59
CA ASN A 47 -0.94 0.94 -4.58
C ASN A 47 -1.33 2.35 -5.08
N LEU A 48 -0.40 3.04 -5.76
CA LEU A 48 -0.69 4.35 -6.36
C LEU A 48 -1.70 4.24 -7.50
N GLU A 49 -1.65 3.19 -8.31
CA GLU A 49 -2.67 2.93 -9.34
C GLU A 49 -4.04 2.65 -8.73
N HIS A 50 -4.12 1.86 -7.67
CA HIS A 50 -5.36 1.61 -6.94
C HIS A 50 -5.99 2.89 -6.41
N LEU A 51 -5.18 3.76 -5.80
CA LEU A 51 -5.64 5.05 -5.32
C LEU A 51 -6.14 5.94 -6.47
N LYS A 52 -5.40 5.99 -7.59
CA LYS A 52 -5.81 6.74 -8.80
C LYS A 52 -7.12 6.23 -9.38
N LYS A 53 -7.32 4.91 -9.42
CA LYS A 53 -8.55 4.26 -9.91
C LYS A 53 -9.70 4.31 -8.90
N LYS A 54 -9.50 4.90 -7.71
CA LYS A 54 -10.45 4.88 -6.59
C LYS A 54 -10.98 3.46 -6.29
N LYS A 55 -10.11 2.44 -6.41
CA LYS A 55 -10.48 1.05 -6.14
C LYS A 55 -10.79 0.90 -4.64
N ILE A 56 -12.02 0.51 -4.32
CA ILE A 56 -12.50 0.27 -2.94
C ILE A 56 -12.56 -1.22 -2.62
N GLY A 57 -12.54 -1.54 -1.33
CA GLY A 57 -12.59 -2.90 -0.82
C GLY A 57 -11.25 -3.37 -0.28
N THR A 58 -11.18 -4.65 0.07
CA THR A 58 -10.00 -5.28 0.64
C THR A 58 -9.38 -6.20 -0.39
N VAL A 59 -8.13 -5.91 -0.78
CA VAL A 59 -7.37 -6.72 -1.74
C VAL A 59 -7.08 -8.13 -1.19
N TYR A 60 -7.19 -8.31 0.14
CA TYR A 60 -6.91 -9.55 0.85
C TYR A 60 -8.17 -10.27 1.36
N GLY A 61 -9.36 -9.92 0.86
CA GLY A 61 -10.61 -10.59 1.26
C GLY A 61 -11.04 -10.36 2.71
N GLY A 62 -10.42 -9.40 3.42
CA GLY A 62 -10.81 -9.00 4.78
C GLY A 62 -10.09 -9.74 5.90
N GLU A 63 -9.25 -10.72 5.58
CA GLU A 63 -8.46 -11.47 6.56
C GLU A 63 -7.00 -10.98 6.59
N SER A 64 -6.51 -10.61 7.77
CA SER A 64 -5.08 -10.35 7.97
C SER A 64 -4.34 -11.69 7.96
N LYS A 65 -3.82 -12.09 6.79
CA LYS A 65 -3.04 -13.33 6.66
C LYS A 65 -1.64 -13.14 7.24
N MET A 66 -1.54 -13.22 8.56
CA MET A 66 -0.25 -13.26 9.27
C MET A 66 0.43 -14.62 9.02
N GLY A 67 1.72 -14.59 8.66
CA GLY A 67 2.53 -15.80 8.43
C GLY A 67 2.81 -16.17 6.98
N LEU A 68 2.28 -15.45 6.00
CA LEU A 68 2.63 -15.63 4.59
C LEU A 68 3.91 -14.87 4.21
N LYS A 69 4.73 -15.46 3.34
CA LYS A 69 5.84 -14.75 2.71
C LYS A 69 5.29 -13.58 1.89
N ILE A 70 6.05 -12.49 1.81
CA ILE A 70 5.62 -11.27 1.11
C ILE A 70 5.23 -11.60 -0.34
N GLU A 71 5.93 -12.53 -0.98
CA GLU A 71 5.63 -13.00 -2.34
C GLU A 71 4.26 -13.69 -2.46
N ASP A 72 3.84 -14.43 -1.43
CA ASP A 72 2.56 -15.17 -1.43
C ASP A 72 1.37 -14.23 -1.19
N LEU A 73 1.57 -13.18 -0.39
CA LEU A 73 0.60 -12.08 -0.25
C LEU A 73 0.37 -11.37 -1.59
N MET A 74 1.41 -11.19 -2.41
CA MET A 74 1.27 -10.49 -3.71
C MET A 74 0.50 -11.32 -4.73
N LYS A 75 0.65 -12.65 -4.68
CA LYS A 75 -0.07 -13.56 -5.59
C LYS A 75 -1.55 -13.72 -5.26
N GLN A 76 -1.96 -13.40 -4.04
CA GLN A 76 -3.36 -13.46 -3.60
C GLN A 76 -4.17 -12.20 -3.92
N GLU A 77 -3.56 -11.21 -4.58
CA GLU A 77 -4.28 -10.11 -5.18
C GLU A 77 -5.26 -10.64 -6.23
N ARG A 78 -6.52 -10.81 -5.82
CA ARG A 78 -7.64 -11.08 -6.72
C ARG A 78 -8.23 -9.74 -7.14
N ILE A 79 -8.27 -9.57 -8.46
CA ILE A 79 -8.77 -8.40 -9.21
C ILE A 79 -10.14 -7.98 -8.69
#